data_AF-A0A435FXR3-F1
#
_entry.id   AF-A0A435FXR3-F1
#
_cell.length_a   1.000
_cell.length_b   1.000
_cell.length_c   1.000
_cell.angle_alpha   90.00
_cell.angle_beta   90.00
_cell.angle_gamma   90.00
#
_symmetry.space_group_name_H-M   'P 1'
#
loop_
_entity.id
_entity.type
_entity.pdbx_description
1 polymer ?
#
loop_
_entity_poly.entity_id
_entity_poly.type
_entity_poly.pdbx_seq_one_letter_code
_entity_poly.pdbx_strand_id
1 'polypeptide(L)'
;VGPIIVLALAAMPFLARGLNALALGEATAGHLGIPVQRLKYTAIVGVSAAVGASVAVSGGIGFVGIVVPHLLRLLIGPDNRYLLPASALLGASLLLLADAVARTIVAPAELPIGIVTAVAGAPFFLWILLRKRGVVDL
;
A
#
# COMPACT_ATOMS: atom_id res chain seq x y z
N VAL A 1 -7.13 -6.65 16.35
CA VAL A 1 -6.76 -6.05 15.04
C VAL A 1 -7.97 -5.68 14.20
N GLY A 2 -8.93 -6.59 13.99
CA GLY A 2 -10.12 -6.37 13.14
C GLY A 2 -10.82 -5.01 13.29
N PRO A 3 -11.22 -4.57 14.50
CA PRO A 3 -11.90 -3.28 14.69
C PRO A 3 -11.07 -2.07 14.23
N ILE A 4 -9.76 -2.09 14.47
CA ILE A 4 -8.84 -1.01 14.08
C ILE A 4 -8.73 -0.95 12.55
N ILE A 5 -8.64 -2.11 11.89
CA ILE A 5 -8.54 -2.20 10.42
C ILE A 5 -9.84 -1.76 9.75
N VAL A 6 -11.00 -2.20 10.27
CA VAL A 6 -12.31 -1.78 9.75
C VAL A 6 -12.48 -0.26 9.87
N LEU A 7 -12.09 0.32 11.02
CA LEU A 7 -12.15 1.76 11.22
C LEU A 7 -11.21 2.51 10.28
N ALA A 8 -9.98 2.00 10.07
CA ALA A 8 -9.04 2.59 9.13
C ALA A 8 -9.57 2.53 7.67
N LEU A 9 -10.11 1.39 7.25
CA LEU A 9 -10.73 1.22 5.93
C LEU A 9 -11.93 2.15 5.75
N ALA A 10 -12.78 2.29 6.77
CA ALA A 10 -13.91 3.21 6.74
C ALA A 10 -13.48 4.68 6.67
N ALA A 11 -12.32 5.04 7.25
CA ALA A 11 -11.78 6.39 7.22
C ALA A 11 -11.12 6.77 5.87
N MET A 12 -10.64 5.79 5.09
CA MET A 12 -9.90 6.02 3.84
C MET A 12 -10.61 6.88 2.79
N PRO A 13 -11.92 6.71 2.49
CA PRO A 13 -12.61 7.52 1.49
C PRO A 13 -12.66 9.01 1.84
N PHE A 14 -12.70 9.33 3.13
CA PHE A 14 -12.72 10.72 3.61
C PHE A 14 -11.36 11.41 3.44
N LEU A 15 -10.27 10.66 3.47
CA LEU A 15 -8.92 11.19 3.24
C LEU A 15 -8.59 11.33 1.75
N ALA A 16 -9.20 10.54 0.87
CA ALA A 16 -8.85 10.46 -0.55
C ALA A 16 -8.81 11.82 -1.26
N ARG A 17 -9.82 12.67 -1.06
CA ARG A 17 -9.88 14.00 -1.68
C ARG A 17 -8.77 14.92 -1.17
N GLY A 18 -8.51 14.86 0.14
CA GLY A 18 -7.43 15.60 0.78
C GLY A 18 -6.07 15.20 0.23
N LEU A 19 -5.83 13.89 0.11
CA LEU A 19 -4.58 13.34 -0.41
C LEU A 19 -4.36 13.69 -1.89
N ASN A 20 -5.43 13.74 -2.69
CA ASN A 20 -5.36 14.23 -4.08
C ASN A 20 -4.95 15.69 -4.16
N ALA A 21 -5.54 16.56 -3.34
CA ALA A 21 -5.15 17.96 -3.30
C ALA A 21 -3.72 18.15 -2.81
N LEU A 22 -3.29 17.36 -1.82
CA LEU A 22 -1.92 17.37 -1.32
C LEU A 22 -0.91 16.97 -2.40
N ALA A 23 -1.28 16.10 -3.34
CA ALA A 23 -0.45 15.73 -4.48
C ALA A 23 -0.23 16.89 -5.47
N LEU A 24 -1.08 17.93 -5.46
CA LEU A 24 -0.88 19.17 -6.21
C LEU A 24 0.02 20.19 -5.48
N GLY A 25 0.49 19.87 -4.28
CA GLY A 25 1.32 20.70 -3.43
C GLY A 25 0.57 21.22 -2.19
N GLU A 26 1.31 21.43 -1.08
CA GLU A 26 0.73 21.86 0.20
C GLU A 26 0.08 23.24 0.11
N ALA A 27 0.72 24.20 -0.58
CA ALA A 27 0.18 25.54 -0.77
C ALA A 27 -1.13 25.50 -1.57
N THR A 28 -1.17 24.74 -2.67
CA THR A 28 -2.37 24.56 -3.50
C THR A 28 -3.50 23.91 -2.70
N ALA A 29 -3.21 22.86 -1.93
CA ALA A 29 -4.21 22.21 -1.07
C ALA A 29 -4.78 23.18 -0.02
N GLY A 30 -3.93 24.03 0.58
CA GLY A 30 -4.36 25.08 1.49
C GLY A 30 -5.30 26.09 0.84
N HIS A 31 -5.00 26.55 -0.38
CA HIS A 31 -5.86 27.46 -1.14
C HIS A 31 -7.20 26.83 -1.54
N LEU A 32 -7.27 25.50 -1.66
CA LEU A 32 -8.51 24.74 -1.87
C LEU A 32 -9.36 24.57 -0.60
N GLY A 33 -8.95 25.18 0.52
CA GLY A 33 -9.68 25.13 1.79
C GLY A 33 -9.47 23.83 2.58
N ILE A 34 -8.50 23.01 2.19
CA ILE A 34 -8.21 21.76 2.91
C ILE A 34 -7.31 22.08 4.11
N PRO A 35 -7.68 21.65 5.34
CA PRO A 35 -6.83 21.82 6.51
C PRO A 35 -5.66 20.83 6.45
N VAL A 36 -4.62 21.17 5.67
CA VAL A 36 -3.47 20.32 5.34
C VAL A 36 -2.85 19.66 6.58
N GLN A 37 -2.64 20.43 7.65
CA GLN A 37 -2.02 19.90 8.86
C GLN A 37 -2.89 18.86 9.54
N ARG A 38 -4.21 19.10 9.64
CA ARG A 38 -5.17 18.12 10.20
C ARG A 38 -5.21 16.85 9.35
N LEU A 39 -5.25 17.01 8.02
CA LEU A 39 -5.22 15.89 7.09
C LEU A 39 -3.97 15.02 7.29
N LYS A 40 -2.78 15.64 7.37
CA LYS A 40 -1.51 14.92 7.61
C LYS A 40 -1.55 14.16 8.94
N TYR A 41 -1.97 14.81 10.02
CA TYR A 41 -2.08 14.14 11.33
C TYR A 41 -3.05 12.96 11.31
N THR A 42 -4.25 13.14 10.77
CA THR A 42 -5.24 12.05 10.69
C THR A 42 -4.74 10.89 9.83
N ALA A 43 -4.07 11.18 8.72
CA ALA A 43 -3.49 10.16 7.85
C ALA A 43 -2.36 9.39 8.55
N ILE A 44 -1.42 10.09 9.19
CA ILE A 44 -0.30 9.47 9.91
C ILE A 44 -0.82 8.60 11.04
N VAL A 45 -1.69 9.13 11.91
CA VAL A 45 -2.23 8.37 13.05
C VAL A 45 -3.02 7.15 12.57
N GLY A 46 -3.86 7.31 11.54
CA GLY A 46 -4.64 6.20 10.98
C GLY A 46 -3.76 5.11 10.38
N VAL A 47 -2.75 5.47 9.59
CA VAL A 47 -1.81 4.51 8.99
C VAL A 47 -0.95 3.85 10.06
N SER A 48 -0.39 4.61 11.01
CA SER A 48 0.40 4.06 12.11
C SER A 48 -0.39 3.07 12.96
N ALA A 49 -1.65 3.38 13.28
CA ALA A 49 -2.52 2.47 14.02
C ALA A 49 -2.84 1.19 13.23
N ALA A 50 -3.19 1.31 11.94
CA ALA A 50 -3.53 0.16 11.10
C ALA A 50 -2.32 -0.74 10.82
N VAL A 51 -1.19 -0.16 10.43
CA VAL A 51 0.05 -0.90 10.14
C VAL A 51 0.61 -1.49 11.43
N GLY A 52 0.66 -0.71 12.52
CA GLY A 52 1.15 -1.18 13.81
C GLY A 52 0.33 -2.35 14.35
N ALA A 53 -1.00 -2.26 14.31
CA ALA A 53 -1.88 -3.36 14.71
C ALA A 53 -1.72 -4.61 13.83
N SER A 54 -1.46 -4.43 12.53
CA SER A 54 -1.22 -5.56 11.61
C SER A 54 0.10 -6.25 11.93
N VAL A 55 1.20 -5.48 11.97
CA VAL A 55 2.56 -5.99 12.21
C VAL A 55 2.70 -6.66 13.58
N ALA A 56 2.00 -6.15 14.60
CA ALA A 56 2.00 -6.77 15.93
C ALA A 56 1.46 -8.21 15.95
N VAL A 57 0.63 -8.59 14.97
CA VAL A 57 0.03 -9.95 14.89
C VAL A 57 0.66 -10.79 13.79
N SER A 58 0.94 -10.22 12.62
CA SER A 58 1.47 -10.96 11.46
C SER A 58 2.99 -10.93 11.34
N GLY A 59 3.68 -10.13 12.15
CA GLY A 59 5.07 -9.77 11.92
C GLY A 59 5.23 -8.80 10.75
N GLY A 60 6.49 -8.46 10.44
CA GLY A 60 6.83 -7.52 9.36
C GLY A 60 6.66 -8.14 7.97
N ILE A 61 5.88 -7.47 7.11
CA ILE A 61 5.69 -7.84 5.71
C ILE A 61 6.15 -6.69 4.82
N GLY A 62 7.11 -6.97 3.92
CA GLY A 62 7.72 -5.98 3.04
C GLY A 62 7.10 -5.94 1.64
N PHE A 63 7.50 -4.95 0.84
CA PHE A 63 7.21 -4.78 -0.60
C PHE A 63 5.75 -4.52 -1.00
N VAL A 64 4.76 -5.16 -0.38
CA VAL A 64 3.34 -5.05 -0.78
C VAL A 64 2.86 -3.59 -0.83
N GLY A 65 3.19 -2.80 0.20
CA GLY A 65 2.82 -1.39 0.29
C GLY A 65 3.47 -0.47 -0.75
N ILE A 66 4.51 -0.94 -1.46
CA ILE A 66 5.17 -0.20 -2.54
C ILE A 66 4.68 -0.72 -3.89
N VAL A 67 4.67 -2.04 -4.07
CA VAL A 67 4.36 -2.74 -5.32
C VAL A 67 2.90 -2.51 -5.75
N VAL A 68 1.96 -2.78 -4.85
CA VAL A 68 0.52 -2.76 -5.16
C VAL A 68 0.01 -1.38 -5.58
N PRO A 69 0.19 -0.31 -4.79
CA PRO A 69 -0.30 1.01 -5.20
C PRO A 69 0.46 1.53 -6.42
N HIS A 70 1.71 1.14 -6.65
CA HIS A 70 2.44 1.54 -7.85
C HIS A 70 1.87 0.90 -9.12
N LEU A 71 1.61 -0.41 -9.09
CA LEU A 71 0.94 -1.13 -10.18
C LEU A 71 -0.42 -0.50 -10.52
N LEU A 72 -1.22 -0.20 -9.49
CA LEU A 72 -2.52 0.42 -9.69
C LEU A 72 -2.40 1.84 -10.24
N ARG A 73 -1.40 2.63 -9.82
CA ARG A 73 -1.17 3.96 -10.41
C ARG A 73 -0.87 3.89 -11.90
N LEU A 74 -0.19 2.83 -12.37
CA LEU A 74 0.07 2.61 -13.80
C LEU A 74 -1.19 2.16 -14.55
N LEU A 75 -2.10 1.43 -13.91
CA LEU A 75 -3.28 0.85 -14.56
C LEU A 75 -4.51 1.77 -14.55
N ILE A 76 -4.83 2.36 -13.39
CA ILE A 76 -6.06 3.15 -13.17
C ILE A 76 -5.78 4.65 -12.92
N GLY A 77 -4.51 5.05 -12.85
CA GLY A 77 -4.10 6.44 -12.63
C GLY A 77 -3.92 6.82 -11.15
N PRO A 78 -3.58 8.09 -10.87
CA PRO A 78 -3.14 8.54 -9.56
C PRO A 78 -4.25 8.97 -8.59
N ASP A 79 -5.53 8.92 -8.99
CA ASP A 79 -6.65 9.37 -8.15
C ASP A 79 -6.83 8.45 -6.93
N ASN A 80 -6.56 9.00 -5.73
CA ASN A 80 -6.63 8.26 -4.46
C ASN A 80 -8.04 7.78 -4.12
N ARG A 81 -9.11 8.32 -4.73
CA ARG A 81 -10.49 7.85 -4.51
C ARG A 81 -10.68 6.41 -4.97
N TYR A 82 -10.05 6.05 -6.08
CA TYR A 82 -10.07 4.70 -6.62
C TYR A 82 -8.84 3.91 -6.21
N LEU A 83 -7.68 4.57 -6.10
CA LEU A 83 -6.42 3.93 -5.75
C LEU A 83 -6.45 3.30 -4.36
N LEU A 84 -7.01 3.98 -3.35
CA LEU A 84 -7.04 3.46 -1.98
C LEU A 84 -7.85 2.15 -1.86
N PRO A 85 -9.13 2.09 -2.28
CA PRO A 85 -9.90 0.84 -2.21
C PRO A 85 -9.32 -0.25 -3.11
N ALA A 86 -8.87 0.10 -4.32
CA ALA A 86 -8.24 -0.87 -5.22
C ALA A 86 -6.94 -1.44 -4.61
N SER A 87 -6.14 -0.62 -3.94
CA SER A 87 -4.90 -1.06 -3.28
C SER A 87 -5.19 -1.98 -2.10
N ALA A 88 -6.24 -1.69 -1.33
CA ALA A 88 -6.66 -2.57 -0.24
C ALA A 88 -7.07 -3.95 -0.76
N LEU A 89 -7.89 -4.00 -1.81
CA LEU A 89 -8.35 -5.26 -2.41
C LEU A 89 -7.21 -6.03 -3.08
N LEU A 90 -6.43 -5.39 -3.95
CA LEU A 90 -5.33 -6.05 -4.64
C LEU A 90 -4.24 -6.50 -3.67
N GLY A 91 -3.95 -5.71 -2.64
CA GLY A 91 -3.00 -6.07 -1.59
C GLY A 91 -3.47 -7.28 -0.78
N ALA A 92 -4.74 -7.32 -0.38
CA ALA A 92 -5.32 -8.45 0.33
C ALA A 92 -5.27 -9.73 -0.53
N SER A 93 -5.67 -9.65 -1.80
CA SER A 93 -5.63 -10.77 -2.74
C SER A 93 -4.20 -11.28 -2.97
N LEU A 94 -3.24 -10.38 -3.15
CA LEU A 94 -1.83 -10.74 -3.32
C LEU A 94 -1.27 -11.45 -2.08
N LEU A 95 -1.59 -10.94 -0.89
CA LEU A 95 -1.16 -11.55 0.37
C LEU A 95 -1.78 -12.93 0.59
N LEU A 96 -3.07 -13.11 0.29
CA LEU A 96 -3.73 -14.42 0.37
C LEU A 96 -3.09 -15.44 -0.58
N LEU A 97 -2.78 -15.02 -1.81
CA LEU A 97 -2.08 -15.89 -2.77
C LEU A 97 -0.65 -16.22 -2.29
N ALA A 98 0.09 -15.23 -1.78
CA ALA A 98 1.42 -15.46 -1.23
C ALA A 98 1.40 -16.41 -0.01
N ASP A 99 0.41 -16.27 0.87
CA ASP A 99 0.22 -17.17 2.03
C ASP A 99 -0.08 -18.61 1.57
N ALA A 100 -1.00 -18.77 0.62
CA ALA A 100 -1.34 -20.08 0.07
C ALA A 100 -0.11 -20.76 -0.56
N VAL A 101 0.69 -20.02 -1.34
CA VAL A 101 1.93 -20.51 -1.95
C VAL A 101 2.99 -20.84 -0.90
N ALA A 102 3.14 -20.01 0.13
CA ALA A 102 4.10 -20.26 1.21
C ALA A 102 3.81 -21.58 1.93
N ARG A 103 2.53 -21.87 2.17
CA ARG A 103 2.07 -23.10 2.83
C ARG A 103 2.21 -24.36 1.97
N THR A 104 2.16 -24.24 0.64
CA THR A 104 2.22 -25.41 -0.25
C THR A 104 3.64 -25.80 -0.66
N ILE A 105 4.56 -24.85 -0.84
CA ILE A 105 5.91 -25.14 -1.37
C ILE A 105 6.80 -25.89 -0.38
N VAL A 106 6.71 -25.59 0.92
CA VAL A 106 7.65 -26.10 1.93
C VAL A 106 6.97 -26.96 3.00
N ALA A 107 5.82 -27.57 2.70
CA ALA A 107 5.17 -28.47 3.66
C ALA A 107 6.14 -29.63 4.05
N PRO A 108 6.32 -29.96 5.35
CA PRO A 108 5.57 -29.53 6.54
C PRO A 108 6.16 -28.31 7.30
N ALA A 109 7.22 -27.68 6.80
CA ALA A 109 7.81 -26.49 7.43
C ALA A 109 7.03 -25.22 7.05
N GLU A 110 6.93 -24.28 7.99
CA GLU A 110 6.26 -23.01 7.76
C GLU A 110 7.25 -21.97 7.21
N LEU A 111 7.13 -21.65 5.92
CA LEU A 111 7.92 -20.57 5.32
C LEU A 111 7.30 -19.21 5.69
N PRO A 112 8.06 -18.26 6.25
CA PRO A 112 7.56 -16.93 6.52
C PRO A 112 7.12 -16.24 5.22
N ILE A 113 5.86 -15.82 5.15
CA ILE A 113 5.27 -15.14 3.98
C ILE A 113 6.07 -13.90 3.56
N GLY A 114 6.71 -13.22 4.51
CA GLY A 114 7.58 -12.05 4.24
C GLY A 114 8.70 -12.36 3.25
N ILE A 115 9.27 -13.57 3.30
CA ILE A 115 10.32 -14.02 2.36
C ILE A 115 9.72 -14.18 0.96
N VAL A 116 8.55 -14.81 0.85
CA VAL A 116 7.85 -15.00 -0.43
C VAL A 116 7.53 -13.65 -1.07
N THR A 117 7.00 -12.71 -0.28
CA THR A 117 6.69 -11.36 -0.78
C THR A 117 7.94 -10.57 -1.16
N ALA A 118 9.08 -10.79 -0.49
CA ALA A 118 10.33 -10.12 -0.81
C ALA A 118 10.96 -10.67 -2.10
N VAL A 119 10.95 -12.00 -2.28
CA VAL A 119 11.46 -12.66 -3.50
C VAL A 119 10.62 -12.27 -4.71
N ALA A 120 9.31 -12.10 -4.56
CA ALA A 120 8.45 -11.62 -5.65
C ALA A 120 8.59 -10.10 -5.87
N GLY A 121 8.64 -9.32 -4.79
CA GLY A 121 8.63 -7.86 -4.84
C GLY A 121 9.95 -7.23 -5.26
N ALA A 122 11.09 -7.82 -4.91
CA ALA A 122 12.41 -7.27 -5.22
C ALA A 122 12.73 -7.24 -6.73
N PRO A 123 12.51 -8.32 -7.52
CA PRO A 123 12.67 -8.30 -8.96
C PRO A 123 11.75 -7.28 -9.63
N PHE A 124 10.51 -7.19 -9.15
CA PHE A 124 9.53 -6.22 -9.67
C PHE A 124 9.97 -4.77 -9.42
N PHE A 125 10.44 -4.48 -8.21
CA PHE A 125 10.97 -3.16 -7.87
C PHE A 125 12.22 -2.82 -8.69
N LEU A 126 13.12 -3.79 -8.86
CA LEU A 126 14.33 -3.63 -9.69
C LEU A 126 13.95 -3.33 -11.14
N TRP A 127 12.99 -4.06 -11.70
CA TRP A 127 12.49 -3.83 -13.06
C TRP A 127 11.95 -2.40 -13.25
N ILE A 128 11.14 -1.91 -12.30
CA ILE A 128 10.65 -0.51 -12.34
C ILE A 128 11.81 0.49 -12.29
N LEU A 129 12.79 0.26 -11.41
CA LEU A 129 13.94 1.15 -11.27
C LEU A 129 14.75 1.22 -12.57
N LEU A 130 14.96 0.08 -13.22
CA LEU A 130 15.69 -0.01 -14.49
C LEU A 130 14.92 0.64 -15.64
N ARG A 131 13.60 0.45 -15.69
CA ARG A 131 12.72 1.09 -16.69
C ARG A 131 12.72 2.61 -16.54
N LYS A 132 12.62 3.13 -15.32
CA LYS A 132 12.70 4.59 -15.07
C LYS A 132 14.06 5.20 -15.42
N ARG A 133 15.12 4.40 -15.41
CA ARG A 133 16.47 4.83 -15.79
C ARG A 133 16.75 4.68 -17.30
N GLY A 134 15.80 4.22 -18.11
CA GLY A 134 15.98 4.03 -19.56
C GLY A 134 17.00 2.94 -19.92
N VAL A 135 17.31 2.03 -18.98
CA VAL A 135 18.27 0.93 -19.20
C VAL A 135 17.60 -0.27 -19.86
N VAL A 136 16.28 -0.36 -19.73
CA VAL A 136 15.46 -1.44 -20.29
C VAL A 136 14.36 -0.80 -21.13
N ASP A 137 14.76 -0.23 -22.26
CA ASP A 137 13.90 -0.01 -23.41
C ASP A 137 14.39 -0.97 -24.49
N LEU A 138 13.68 -2.10 -24.65
CA LEU A 138 13.76 -3.01 -25.80
C LEU A 138 12.53 -2.77 -26.66
#